data_AF-G2ZD14-F1
#
_entry.id   AF-G2ZD14-F1
#
_cell.length_a   1.000
_cell.length_b   1.000
_cell.length_c   1.000
_cell.angle_alpha   90.00
_cell.angle_beta   90.00
_cell.angle_gamma   90.00
#
_symmetry.space_group_name_H-M   'P 1'
#
loop_
_entity.id
_entity.type
_entity.pdbx_description
1 polymer ?
#
loop_
_entity_poly.entity_id
_entity_poly.type
_entity_poly.pdbx_seq_one_letter_code
_entity_poly.pdbx_strand_id
1 'polypeptide(L)'
;MDNSQILKMLERPTGKVDVVLDTDTFNEIDDQYALAYMIQSKEKFNVVGVYAAPFLNHHSNGPKDGMEKSYEEILRVYKLLNRPEFEKITFKGSVDFLVNSEPKMSEAVQHLIALALAHSPENPLYVIGIAAATNIATAILLEPKITENIVVLWLGGLGYEWHNNLSFNCRQDLVAARVLLDTPLPLIQFPGMGVISAFATTGPELEYWLKGKNHFCDYMIARTEEEAKITNLKNGGKVWSRALWDVVPIGWLLGEEFMKDKLVNSPIM
;
A
#
# COMPACT_ATOMS: atom_id res chain seq x y z
N MET A 1 21.41 12.33 -2.16
CA MET A 1 20.40 13.23 -1.60
C MET A 1 20.91 13.82 -0.28
N ASP A 2 20.61 15.09 0.00
CA ASP A 2 20.93 15.75 1.27
C ASP A 2 19.84 15.48 2.33
N ASN A 3 20.23 15.34 3.60
CA ASN A 3 19.30 15.10 4.71
C ASN A 3 18.31 16.26 4.88
N SER A 4 18.71 17.50 4.57
CA SER A 4 17.78 18.64 4.66
C SER A 4 16.63 18.53 3.66
N GLN A 5 16.91 18.02 2.45
CA GLN A 5 15.90 17.76 1.43
C GLN A 5 14.97 16.63 1.85
N ILE A 6 15.51 15.52 2.39
CA ILE A 6 14.72 14.41 2.93
C ILE A 6 13.74 14.94 3.98
N LEU A 7 14.24 15.70 4.97
CA LEU A 7 13.41 16.22 6.05
C LEU A 7 12.29 17.12 5.54
N LYS A 8 12.57 17.99 4.56
CA LYS A 8 11.56 18.84 3.94
C LYS A 8 10.50 18.04 3.19
N MET A 9 10.91 17.00 2.45
CA MET A 9 9.98 16.14 1.71
C MET A 9 9.15 15.21 2.62
N LEU A 10 9.61 14.95 3.84
CA LEU A 10 8.87 14.20 4.87
C LEU A 10 7.80 15.02 5.59
N GLU A 11 7.78 16.35 5.41
CA GLU A 11 6.68 17.17 5.92
C GLU A 11 5.36 16.78 5.26
N ARG A 12 4.28 16.80 6.04
CA ARG A 12 2.95 16.47 5.51
C ARG A 12 2.53 17.48 4.44
N PRO A 13 1.95 17.02 3.32
CA PRO A 13 1.44 17.94 2.31
C PRO A 13 0.24 18.73 2.84
N THR A 14 0.20 20.03 2.57
CA THR A 14 -0.91 20.92 2.97
C THR A 14 -2.00 21.05 1.91
N GLY A 15 -1.75 20.58 0.69
CA GLY A 15 -2.64 20.67 -0.47
C GLY A 15 -3.08 19.33 -1.04
N LYS A 16 -3.63 19.38 -2.26
CA LYS A 16 -3.91 18.19 -3.07
C LYS A 16 -2.60 17.64 -3.61
N VAL A 17 -2.41 16.32 -3.58
CA VAL A 17 -1.18 15.65 -4.01
C VAL A 17 -1.42 14.62 -5.09
N ASP A 18 -0.40 14.44 -5.94
CA ASP A 18 -0.36 13.38 -6.93
C ASP A 18 0.10 12.08 -6.24
N VAL A 19 -0.71 11.02 -6.38
CA VAL A 19 -0.48 9.74 -5.71
C VAL A 19 -0.49 8.58 -6.68
N VAL A 20 0.35 7.59 -6.40
CA VAL A 20 0.23 6.24 -6.93
C VAL A 20 0.02 5.25 -5.79
N LEU A 21 -0.74 4.19 -6.04
CA LEU A 21 -0.96 3.10 -5.09
C LEU A 21 -0.33 1.80 -5.62
N ASP A 22 0.56 1.19 -4.84
CA ASP A 22 1.14 -0.13 -5.09
C ASP A 22 0.56 -1.12 -4.07
N THR A 23 -0.29 -2.03 -4.55
CA THR A 23 -1.24 -2.80 -3.72
C THR A 23 -1.39 -4.24 -4.21
N ASP A 24 -1.65 -5.15 -3.28
CA ASP A 24 -1.93 -6.55 -3.52
C ASP A 24 -3.37 -6.90 -3.13
N THR A 25 -4.35 -6.15 -3.66
CA THR A 25 -5.79 -6.23 -3.32
C THR A 25 -6.46 -7.60 -3.19
N PHE A 26 -5.88 -8.68 -3.73
CA PHE A 26 -6.41 -10.04 -3.56
C PHE A 26 -5.74 -10.85 -2.45
N ASN A 27 -4.77 -10.27 -1.73
CA ASN A 27 -4.07 -10.86 -0.60
C ASN A 27 -4.98 -10.97 0.64
N GLU A 28 -5.63 -9.87 1.01
CA GLU A 28 -6.64 -9.84 2.09
C GLU A 28 -7.82 -8.90 1.73
N ILE A 29 -8.16 -7.92 2.59
CA ILE A 29 -9.42 -7.15 2.51
C ILE A 29 -9.21 -5.65 2.73
N ASP A 30 -8.16 -5.24 3.43
CA ASP A 30 -7.92 -3.84 3.77
C ASP A 30 -7.47 -2.99 2.58
N ASP A 31 -6.80 -3.58 1.60
CA ASP A 31 -6.43 -2.93 0.34
C ASP A 31 -7.64 -2.34 -0.41
N GLN A 32 -8.78 -3.05 -0.48
CA GLN A 32 -9.98 -2.55 -1.17
C GLN A 32 -10.55 -1.32 -0.46
N TYR A 33 -10.49 -1.28 0.88
CA TYR A 33 -10.87 -0.10 1.64
C TYR A 33 -9.91 1.06 1.36
N ALA A 34 -8.60 0.80 1.32
CA ALA A 34 -7.60 1.81 1.01
C ALA A 34 -7.82 2.42 -0.39
N LEU A 35 -8.00 1.57 -1.40
CA LEU A 35 -8.28 1.99 -2.78
C LEU A 35 -9.56 2.82 -2.88
N ALA A 36 -10.66 2.33 -2.28
CA ALA A 36 -11.93 3.05 -2.29
C ALA A 36 -11.84 4.39 -1.56
N TYR A 37 -11.16 4.42 -0.42
CA TYR A 37 -11.00 5.65 0.36
C TYR A 37 -10.16 6.68 -0.37
N MET A 38 -9.07 6.26 -1.01
CA MET A 38 -8.22 7.10 -1.84
C MET A 38 -9.00 7.70 -3.03
N ILE A 39 -9.73 6.87 -3.79
CA ILE A 39 -10.50 7.33 -4.96
C ILE A 39 -11.60 8.33 -4.57
N GLN A 40 -12.23 8.12 -3.42
CA GLN A 40 -13.33 8.97 -2.97
C GLN A 40 -12.84 10.27 -2.31
N SER A 41 -11.57 10.33 -1.90
CA SER A 41 -10.93 11.51 -1.30
C SER A 41 -10.39 12.49 -2.36
N LYS A 42 -11.22 12.85 -3.34
CA LYS A 42 -10.85 13.65 -4.53
C LYS A 42 -10.37 15.07 -4.24
N GLU A 43 -10.72 15.61 -3.08
CA GLU A 43 -10.25 16.92 -2.61
C GLU A 43 -8.77 16.87 -2.18
N LYS A 44 -8.26 15.69 -1.84
CA LYS A 44 -6.88 15.49 -1.36
C LYS A 44 -5.99 14.75 -2.35
N PHE A 45 -6.55 13.88 -3.19
CA PHE A 45 -5.77 13.06 -4.09
C PHE A 45 -6.08 13.32 -5.56
N ASN A 46 -5.00 13.48 -6.33
CA ASN A 46 -4.99 13.21 -7.76
C ASN A 46 -4.36 11.83 -7.96
N VAL A 47 -5.19 10.81 -8.14
CA VAL A 47 -4.69 9.44 -8.35
C VAL A 47 -4.20 9.32 -9.78
N VAL A 48 -2.89 9.18 -9.95
CA VAL A 48 -2.21 9.15 -11.26
C VAL A 48 -1.74 7.74 -11.65
N GLY A 49 -1.79 6.77 -10.74
CA GLY A 49 -1.51 5.37 -11.04
C GLY A 49 -1.95 4.40 -9.94
N VAL A 50 -2.31 3.18 -10.33
CA VAL A 50 -2.54 2.05 -9.42
C VAL A 50 -1.82 0.82 -9.96
N TYR A 51 -1.06 0.14 -9.12
CA TYR A 51 -0.17 -0.95 -9.50
C TYR A 51 -0.55 -2.21 -8.75
N ALA A 52 -0.74 -3.30 -9.48
CA ALA A 52 -0.91 -4.61 -8.89
C ALA A 52 0.47 -5.17 -8.51
N ALA A 53 0.72 -5.35 -7.21
CA ALA A 53 1.95 -5.92 -6.68
C ALA A 53 1.88 -7.46 -6.60
N PRO A 54 3.01 -8.16 -6.73
CA PRO A 54 3.07 -9.60 -6.50
C PRO A 54 2.88 -9.92 -5.01
N PHE A 55 2.19 -11.03 -4.73
CA PHE A 55 2.09 -11.59 -3.39
C PHE A 55 2.02 -13.12 -3.46
N LEU A 56 2.35 -13.77 -2.35
CA LEU A 56 2.19 -15.23 -2.21
C LEU A 56 1.58 -15.59 -0.85
N ASN A 57 0.34 -16.04 -0.87
CA ASN A 57 -0.32 -16.67 0.26
C ASN A 57 -1.29 -17.78 -0.19
N HIS A 58 -2.19 -18.21 0.69
CA HIS A 58 -3.19 -19.25 0.42
C HIS A 58 -4.23 -18.91 -0.68
N HIS A 59 -4.33 -17.65 -1.12
CA HIS A 59 -5.16 -17.19 -2.23
C HIS A 59 -4.45 -17.25 -3.60
N SER A 60 -3.16 -17.60 -3.65
CA SER A 60 -2.34 -17.53 -4.87
C SER A 60 -1.40 -18.74 -5.06
N ASN A 61 -1.09 -19.09 -6.31
CA ASN A 61 -0.14 -20.17 -6.65
C ASN A 61 1.31 -19.68 -6.85
N GLY A 62 1.58 -18.38 -6.72
CA GLY A 62 2.88 -17.76 -6.95
C GLY A 62 2.75 -16.24 -7.05
N PRO A 63 3.88 -15.49 -7.01
CA PRO A 63 3.90 -14.02 -7.07
C PRO A 63 3.15 -13.48 -8.29
N LYS A 64 3.34 -14.09 -9.46
CA LYS A 64 2.62 -13.72 -10.69
C LYS A 64 1.10 -13.90 -10.58
N ASP A 65 0.65 -15.05 -10.07
CA ASP A 65 -0.78 -15.35 -9.90
C ASP A 65 -1.41 -14.38 -8.88
N GLY A 66 -0.68 -14.06 -7.81
CA GLY A 66 -1.08 -13.01 -6.87
C GLY A 66 -1.24 -11.65 -7.56
N MET A 67 -0.24 -11.21 -8.32
CA MET A 67 -0.30 -9.95 -9.08
C MET A 67 -1.49 -9.92 -10.05
N GLU A 68 -1.71 -10.99 -10.82
CA GLU A 68 -2.80 -11.07 -11.80
C GLU A 68 -4.17 -11.00 -11.12
N LYS A 69 -4.35 -11.69 -9.98
CA LYS A 69 -5.58 -11.63 -9.19
C LYS A 69 -5.82 -10.25 -8.57
N SER A 70 -4.77 -9.61 -8.04
CA SER A 70 -4.84 -8.23 -7.54
C SER A 70 -5.23 -7.26 -8.64
N TYR A 71 -4.70 -7.43 -9.86
CA TYR A 71 -5.09 -6.61 -11.00
C TYR A 71 -6.59 -6.75 -11.29
N GLU A 72 -7.12 -7.98 -11.34
CA GLU A 72 -8.55 -8.22 -11.55
C GLU A 72 -9.43 -7.66 -10.43
N GLU A 73 -9.00 -7.78 -9.18
CA GLU A 73 -9.73 -7.27 -8.03
C GLU A 73 -9.75 -5.73 -7.97
N ILE A 74 -8.67 -5.06 -8.35
CA ILE A 74 -8.66 -3.60 -8.54
C ILE A 74 -9.76 -3.17 -9.53
N LEU A 75 -9.85 -3.82 -10.69
CA LEU A 75 -10.89 -3.52 -11.69
C LEU A 75 -12.30 -3.81 -11.14
N ARG A 76 -12.45 -4.86 -10.35
CA ARG A 76 -13.71 -5.17 -9.67
C ARG A 76 -14.12 -4.06 -8.70
N VAL A 77 -13.19 -3.55 -7.90
CA VAL A 77 -13.44 -2.42 -6.99
C VAL A 77 -13.90 -1.19 -7.78
N TYR A 78 -13.24 -0.84 -8.88
CA TYR A 78 -13.68 0.27 -9.74
C TYR A 78 -15.11 0.10 -10.25
N LYS A 79 -15.47 -1.11 -10.67
CA LYS A 79 -16.84 -1.42 -11.10
C LYS A 79 -17.84 -1.22 -9.97
N LEU A 80 -17.52 -1.69 -8.76
CA LEU A 80 -18.39 -1.53 -7.57
C LEU A 80 -18.54 -0.07 -7.14
N LEU A 81 -17.50 0.75 -7.34
CA LEU A 81 -17.50 2.18 -7.06
C LEU A 81 -18.10 3.02 -8.20
N ASN A 82 -18.41 2.42 -9.35
CA ASN A 82 -18.78 3.10 -10.59
C ASN A 82 -17.74 4.16 -11.00
N ARG A 83 -16.48 3.70 -11.13
CA ARG A 83 -15.30 4.51 -11.45
C ARG A 83 -14.38 3.84 -12.51
N PRO A 84 -14.90 3.41 -13.68
CA PRO A 84 -14.11 2.73 -14.70
C PRO A 84 -12.99 3.61 -15.30
N GLU A 85 -13.02 4.93 -15.09
CA GLU A 85 -11.99 5.84 -15.57
C GLU A 85 -10.59 5.57 -15.01
N PHE A 86 -10.46 4.84 -13.89
CA PHE A 86 -9.17 4.48 -13.29
C PHE A 86 -8.52 3.25 -13.92
N GLU A 87 -9.24 2.49 -14.74
CA GLU A 87 -8.68 1.33 -15.45
C GLU A 87 -7.50 1.74 -16.35
N LYS A 88 -7.57 2.92 -16.96
CA LYS A 88 -6.53 3.45 -17.87
C LYS A 88 -5.20 3.80 -17.18
N ILE A 89 -5.21 3.92 -15.85
CA ILE A 89 -4.01 4.21 -15.04
C ILE A 89 -3.67 3.03 -14.12
N THR A 90 -4.22 1.84 -14.41
CA THR A 90 -3.96 0.63 -13.63
C THR A 90 -3.02 -0.29 -14.41
N PHE A 91 -1.90 -0.66 -13.79
CA PHE A 91 -0.81 -1.38 -14.47
C PHE A 91 -0.44 -2.66 -13.74
N LYS A 92 -0.04 -3.67 -14.51
CA LYS A 92 0.50 -4.91 -13.95
C LYS A 92 1.92 -4.70 -13.45
N GLY A 93 2.20 -5.17 -12.24
CA GLY A 93 3.51 -5.11 -11.62
C GLY A 93 4.42 -6.28 -11.98
N SER A 94 5.47 -6.42 -11.17
CA SER A 94 6.42 -7.51 -11.25
C SER A 94 5.75 -8.88 -11.11
N VAL A 95 6.24 -9.85 -11.88
CA VAL A 95 5.73 -11.23 -11.89
C VAL A 95 6.42 -12.13 -10.86
N ASP A 96 7.55 -11.68 -10.31
CA ASP A 96 8.34 -12.36 -9.30
C ASP A 96 8.81 -11.33 -8.25
N PHE A 97 9.18 -11.81 -7.05
CA PHE A 97 9.92 -11.00 -6.07
C PHE A 97 11.36 -10.75 -6.53
N LEU A 98 11.99 -9.71 -5.99
CA LEU A 98 13.40 -9.41 -6.27
C LEU A 98 14.31 -10.51 -5.71
N VAL A 99 15.22 -11.00 -6.56
CA VAL A 99 16.27 -11.94 -6.19
C VAL A 99 17.61 -11.29 -6.52
N ASN A 100 18.57 -11.31 -5.59
CA ASN A 100 19.91 -10.74 -5.75
C ASN A 100 19.94 -9.26 -6.23
N SER A 101 18.89 -8.50 -5.95
CA SER A 101 18.73 -7.11 -6.42
C SER A 101 18.83 -6.96 -7.94
N GLU A 102 18.39 -7.96 -8.71
CA GLU A 102 18.30 -7.89 -10.17
C GLU A 102 16.90 -7.37 -10.58
N PRO A 103 16.74 -6.07 -10.90
CA PRO A 103 15.44 -5.51 -11.24
C PRO A 103 14.97 -5.94 -12.63
N LYS A 104 13.67 -6.22 -12.76
CA LYS A 104 13.02 -6.51 -14.04
C LYS A 104 11.96 -5.47 -14.34
N MET A 105 12.02 -4.86 -15.52
CA MET A 105 11.01 -3.89 -15.96
C MET A 105 9.62 -4.55 -16.06
N SER A 106 8.60 -3.86 -15.56
CA SER A 106 7.17 -4.18 -15.71
C SER A 106 6.41 -2.91 -16.14
N GLU A 107 5.12 -3.03 -16.47
CA GLU A 107 4.30 -1.88 -16.85
C GLU A 107 4.20 -0.87 -15.70
N ALA A 108 3.96 -1.35 -14.47
CA ALA A 108 3.91 -0.50 -13.28
C ALA A 108 5.24 0.19 -13.00
N VAL A 109 6.36 -0.52 -13.13
CA VAL A 109 7.71 0.02 -12.90
C VAL A 109 8.05 1.09 -13.94
N GLN A 110 7.78 0.81 -15.22
CA GLN A 110 8.01 1.78 -16.30
C GLN A 110 7.19 3.05 -16.08
N HIS A 111 5.91 2.89 -15.71
CA HIS A 111 5.02 4.00 -15.44
C HIS A 111 5.46 4.81 -14.21
N LEU A 112 5.85 4.14 -13.11
CA LEU A 112 6.36 4.79 -11.90
C LEU A 112 7.61 5.63 -12.18
N ILE A 113 8.58 5.07 -12.92
CA ILE A 113 9.79 5.81 -13.31
C ILE A 113 9.43 7.06 -14.12
N ALA A 114 8.59 6.90 -15.14
CA ALA A 114 8.19 8.01 -16.00
C ALA A 114 7.47 9.12 -15.23
N LEU A 115 6.52 8.77 -14.35
CA LEU A 115 5.84 9.74 -13.49
C LEU A 115 6.80 10.43 -12.54
N ALA A 116 7.65 9.69 -11.84
CA ALA A 116 8.56 10.25 -10.87
C ALA A 116 9.59 11.20 -11.50
N LEU A 117 10.08 10.90 -12.71
CA LEU A 117 10.96 11.80 -13.47
C LEU A 117 10.26 13.08 -13.93
N ALA A 118 8.92 13.08 -14.03
CA ALA A 118 8.13 14.26 -14.34
C ALA A 118 7.77 15.11 -13.10
N HIS A 119 8.12 14.63 -11.89
CA HIS A 119 7.93 15.34 -10.62
C HIS A 119 9.24 16.00 -10.16
N SER A 120 9.19 16.68 -9.01
CA SER A 120 10.32 17.43 -8.44
C SER A 120 10.30 17.36 -6.91
N PRO A 121 11.38 17.72 -6.21
CA PRO A 121 11.39 17.77 -4.75
C PRO A 121 10.34 18.74 -4.16
N GLU A 122 10.00 19.82 -4.86
CA GLU A 122 9.00 20.82 -4.44
C GLU A 122 7.55 20.38 -4.68
N ASN A 123 7.35 19.46 -5.63
CA ASN A 123 6.06 18.83 -5.93
C ASN A 123 6.31 17.33 -6.18
N PRO A 124 6.53 16.55 -5.10
CA PRO A 124 6.91 15.16 -5.23
C PRO A 124 5.71 14.28 -5.55
N LEU A 125 5.98 13.14 -6.19
CA LEU A 125 5.01 12.07 -6.32
C LEU A 125 4.95 11.28 -5.01
N TYR A 126 3.76 11.09 -4.46
CA TYR A 126 3.57 10.26 -3.28
C TYR A 126 3.28 8.81 -3.70
N VAL A 127 4.20 7.91 -3.37
CA VAL A 127 4.16 6.49 -3.72
C VAL A 127 3.69 5.68 -2.52
N ILE A 128 2.43 5.25 -2.53
CA ILE A 128 1.79 4.54 -1.42
C ILE A 128 1.95 3.04 -1.66
N GLY A 129 2.89 2.40 -0.98
CA GLY A 129 3.08 0.95 -0.98
C GLY A 129 2.37 0.29 0.20
N ILE A 130 1.32 -0.46 -0.09
CA ILE A 130 0.59 -1.30 0.87
C ILE A 130 0.79 -2.80 0.62
N ALA A 131 1.72 -3.15 -0.27
CA ALA A 131 2.10 -4.52 -0.59
C ALA A 131 3.61 -4.78 -0.37
N ALA A 132 4.09 -5.94 -0.82
CA ALA A 132 5.52 -6.18 -1.04
C ALA A 132 6.09 -5.05 -1.93
N ALA A 133 7.18 -4.42 -1.48
CA ALA A 133 7.76 -3.24 -2.14
C ALA A 133 8.46 -3.53 -3.49
N THR A 134 8.20 -4.68 -4.12
CA THR A 134 8.92 -5.18 -5.30
C THR A 134 8.90 -4.18 -6.44
N ASN A 135 7.74 -3.60 -6.78
CA ASN A 135 7.63 -2.61 -7.86
C ASN A 135 8.42 -1.33 -7.53
N ILE A 136 8.25 -0.81 -6.30
CA ILE A 136 8.90 0.42 -5.84
C ILE A 136 10.43 0.26 -5.84
N ALA A 137 10.93 -0.81 -5.21
CA ALA A 137 12.35 -1.12 -5.15
C ALA A 137 12.94 -1.35 -6.54
N THR A 138 12.22 -2.04 -7.43
CA THR A 138 12.65 -2.25 -8.82
C THR A 138 12.79 -0.92 -9.56
N ALA A 139 11.84 0.00 -9.40
CA ALA A 139 11.91 1.33 -10.01
C ALA A 139 13.12 2.13 -9.50
N ILE A 140 13.38 2.10 -8.19
CA ILE A 140 14.54 2.76 -7.57
C ILE A 140 15.85 2.17 -8.07
N LEU A 141 15.95 0.84 -8.18
CA LEU A 141 17.15 0.17 -8.69
C LEU A 141 17.42 0.49 -10.17
N LEU A 142 16.38 0.62 -10.99
CA LEU A 142 16.52 0.92 -12.42
C LEU A 142 16.79 2.41 -12.69
N GLU A 143 16.20 3.31 -11.90
CA GLU A 143 16.41 4.75 -12.04
C GLU A 143 16.56 5.40 -10.65
N PRO A 144 17.75 5.36 -10.03
CA PRO A 144 17.96 5.89 -8.69
C PRO A 144 17.61 7.37 -8.50
N LYS A 145 17.63 8.17 -9.58
CA LYS A 145 17.30 9.60 -9.52
C LYS A 145 15.84 9.86 -9.14
N ILE A 146 14.93 8.90 -9.33
CA ILE A 146 13.53 9.10 -8.93
C ILE A 146 13.38 9.35 -7.43
N THR A 147 14.34 8.88 -6.61
CA THR A 147 14.34 9.12 -5.16
C THR A 147 14.28 10.60 -4.81
N GLU A 148 14.82 11.48 -5.67
CA GLU A 148 14.79 12.95 -5.52
C GLU A 148 13.40 13.56 -5.71
N ASN A 149 12.50 12.84 -6.37
CA ASN A 149 11.20 13.35 -6.79
C ASN A 149 10.02 12.60 -6.18
N ILE A 150 10.25 11.61 -5.31
CA ILE A 150 9.21 10.80 -4.68
C ILE A 150 9.26 10.85 -3.17
N VAL A 151 8.09 10.70 -2.55
CA VAL A 151 7.95 10.35 -1.13
C VAL A 151 7.31 8.98 -1.07
N VAL A 152 7.99 8.01 -0.45
CA VAL A 152 7.48 6.65 -0.32
C VAL A 152 6.77 6.50 1.03
N LEU A 153 5.50 6.11 0.98
CA LEU A 153 4.71 5.70 2.14
C LEU A 153 4.62 4.18 2.09
N TRP A 154 5.29 3.46 2.99
CA TRP A 154 5.32 2.00 2.92
C TRP A 154 4.82 1.32 4.19
N LEU A 155 3.77 0.53 4.04
CA LEU A 155 3.32 -0.41 5.06
C LEU A 155 4.21 -1.65 5.02
N GLY A 156 5.19 -1.65 5.90
CA GLY A 156 6.21 -2.68 5.95
C GLY A 156 6.97 -2.67 7.26
N GLY A 157 7.37 -3.86 7.70
CA GLY A 157 7.99 -4.06 9.00
C GLY A 157 6.98 -4.04 10.16
N LEU A 158 7.49 -4.27 11.37
CA LEU A 158 6.76 -4.17 12.63
C LEU A 158 7.43 -3.09 13.50
N GLY A 159 6.75 -2.64 14.55
CA GLY A 159 7.30 -1.62 15.45
C GLY A 159 8.67 -2.04 15.99
N TYR A 160 9.58 -1.08 16.18
CA TYR A 160 10.98 -1.40 16.52
C TYR A 160 11.15 -2.08 17.89
N GLU A 161 10.17 -1.91 18.79
CA GLU A 161 10.12 -2.60 20.09
C GLU A 161 9.35 -3.92 20.03
N TRP A 162 8.84 -4.31 18.85
CA TRP A 162 8.13 -5.58 18.67
C TRP A 162 9.14 -6.74 18.68
N HIS A 163 8.75 -7.84 19.32
CA HIS A 163 9.66 -8.95 19.63
C HIS A 163 10.18 -9.76 18.42
N ASN A 164 9.69 -9.49 17.21
CA ASN A 164 10.17 -10.07 15.96
C ASN A 164 9.85 -9.13 14.78
N ASN A 165 10.29 -9.49 13.57
CA ASN A 165 9.90 -8.81 12.33
C ASN A 165 9.30 -9.80 11.33
N LEU A 166 8.06 -10.25 11.61
CA LEU A 166 7.29 -11.15 10.74
C LEU A 166 6.21 -10.39 9.92
N SER A 167 6.51 -9.15 9.53
CA SER A 167 5.62 -8.37 8.65
C SER A 167 5.40 -9.08 7.32
N PHE A 168 4.14 -9.16 6.88
CA PHE A 168 3.76 -9.84 5.64
C PHE A 168 4.41 -9.17 4.42
N ASN A 169 4.19 -7.88 4.21
CA ASN A 169 4.76 -7.15 3.07
C ASN A 169 6.29 -7.19 3.04
N CYS A 170 6.93 -7.03 4.21
CA CYS A 170 8.38 -7.08 4.32
C CYS A 170 8.96 -8.47 4.00
N ARG A 171 8.29 -9.54 4.44
CA ARG A 171 8.83 -10.90 4.29
C ARG A 171 8.59 -11.50 2.90
N GLN A 172 7.60 -11.00 2.15
CA GLN A 172 7.36 -11.42 0.77
C GLN A 172 8.57 -11.10 -0.11
N ASP A 173 9.15 -9.91 0.08
CA ASP A 173 10.33 -9.46 -0.66
C ASP A 173 11.33 -8.73 0.24
N LEU A 174 12.19 -9.51 0.89
CA LEU A 174 13.24 -9.00 1.77
C LEU A 174 14.27 -8.12 1.04
N VAL A 175 14.50 -8.40 -0.25
CA VAL A 175 15.44 -7.62 -1.07
C VAL A 175 14.84 -6.24 -1.34
N ALA A 176 13.57 -6.17 -1.71
CA ALA A 176 12.87 -4.90 -1.89
C ALA A 176 12.81 -4.08 -0.59
N ALA A 177 12.53 -4.73 0.54
CA ALA A 177 12.54 -4.07 1.84
C ALA A 177 13.91 -3.44 2.16
N ARG A 178 15.01 -4.14 1.87
CA ARG A 178 16.38 -3.62 2.03
C ARG A 178 16.64 -2.43 1.14
N VAL A 179 16.24 -2.49 -0.13
CA VAL A 179 16.39 -1.35 -1.04
C VAL A 179 15.72 -0.10 -0.47
N LEU A 180 14.51 -0.21 0.10
CA LEU A 180 13.84 0.93 0.71
C LEU A 180 14.54 1.45 1.98
N LEU A 181 15.04 0.57 2.86
CA LEU A 181 15.66 1.01 4.12
C LEU A 181 17.12 1.47 3.98
N ASP A 182 17.84 0.95 2.99
CA ASP A 182 19.27 1.24 2.77
C ASP A 182 19.50 2.38 1.75
N THR A 183 18.47 2.77 0.99
CA THR A 183 18.56 3.88 0.03
C THR A 183 18.24 5.21 0.73
N PRO A 184 19.03 6.28 0.51
CA PRO A 184 18.65 7.62 0.97
C PRO A 184 17.45 8.15 0.18
N LEU A 185 16.24 8.03 0.74
CA LEU A 185 15.00 8.59 0.19
C LEU A 185 14.05 9.08 1.29
N PRO A 186 13.07 9.95 0.95
CA PRO A 186 11.98 10.29 1.87
C PRO A 186 11.04 9.10 2.05
N LEU A 187 11.27 8.33 3.12
CA LEU A 187 10.48 7.15 3.49
C LEU A 187 9.66 7.40 4.76
N ILE A 188 8.34 7.22 4.65
CA ILE A 188 7.41 7.16 5.77
C ILE A 188 7.02 5.69 5.94
N GLN A 189 7.57 5.06 6.97
CA GLN A 189 7.26 3.67 7.29
C GLN A 189 5.99 3.58 8.15
N PHE A 190 5.12 2.64 7.81
CA PHE A 190 3.93 2.28 8.59
C PHE A 190 4.08 0.85 9.12
N PRO A 191 4.71 0.66 10.31
CA PRO A 191 4.90 -0.67 10.85
C PRO A 191 3.57 -1.26 11.32
N GLY A 192 3.31 -2.53 11.01
CA GLY A 192 2.05 -3.21 11.34
C GLY A 192 1.81 -3.31 12.85
N MET A 193 2.28 -4.41 13.44
CA MET A 193 2.17 -4.64 14.89
C MET A 193 3.00 -3.63 15.67
N GLY A 194 2.43 -3.13 16.77
CA GLY A 194 3.09 -2.19 17.69
C GLY A 194 2.98 -0.72 17.28
N VAL A 195 2.46 -0.41 16.08
CA VAL A 195 2.20 0.98 15.66
C VAL A 195 0.79 1.12 15.09
N ILE A 196 0.48 0.53 13.94
CA ILE A 196 -0.78 0.80 13.22
C ILE A 196 -1.86 -0.27 13.47
N SER A 197 -1.54 -1.34 14.19
CA SER A 197 -2.46 -2.45 14.49
C SER A 197 -3.69 -2.09 15.33
N ALA A 198 -3.70 -0.90 15.94
CA ALA A 198 -4.85 -0.41 16.71
C ALA A 198 -5.98 0.14 15.82
N PHE A 199 -5.70 0.48 14.55
CA PHE A 199 -6.74 0.89 13.61
C PHE A 199 -7.47 -0.36 13.12
N ALA A 200 -8.54 -0.71 13.82
CA ALA A 200 -9.27 -1.96 13.64
C ALA A 200 -10.78 -1.72 13.64
N THR A 201 -11.49 -2.69 13.04
CA THR A 201 -12.95 -2.76 12.98
C THR A 201 -13.42 -4.13 13.45
N THR A 202 -14.71 -4.23 13.75
CA THR A 202 -15.43 -5.46 14.08
C THR A 202 -16.56 -5.71 13.10
N GLY A 203 -17.04 -6.96 13.05
CA GLY A 203 -18.23 -7.32 12.27
C GLY A 203 -19.45 -6.42 12.55
N PRO A 204 -19.85 -6.22 13.84
CA PRO A 204 -20.97 -5.33 14.17
C PRO A 204 -20.79 -3.87 13.71
N GLU A 205 -19.56 -3.33 13.76
CA GLU A 205 -19.30 -1.97 13.26
C GLU A 205 -19.49 -1.88 11.74
N LEU A 206 -18.94 -2.85 10.99
CA LEU A 206 -19.13 -2.88 9.54
C LEU A 206 -20.61 -3.05 9.17
N GLU A 207 -21.32 -3.96 9.85
CA GLU A 207 -22.75 -4.16 9.60
C GLU A 207 -23.54 -2.89 9.88
N TYR A 208 -23.30 -2.24 11.02
CA TYR A 208 -24.03 -1.03 11.42
C TYR A 208 -23.77 0.15 10.46
N TRP A 209 -22.51 0.37 10.07
CA TRP A 209 -22.14 1.56 9.29
C TRP A 209 -22.27 1.37 7.78
N LEU A 210 -22.01 0.17 7.26
CA LEU A 210 -21.82 -0.06 5.82
C LEU A 210 -22.98 -0.83 5.16
N LYS A 211 -23.72 -1.68 5.88
CA LYS A 211 -24.73 -2.55 5.27
C LYS A 211 -25.82 -1.74 4.56
N GLY A 212 -26.10 -2.12 3.32
CA GLY A 212 -27.10 -1.50 2.46
C GLY A 212 -26.77 -0.08 1.99
N LYS A 213 -25.56 0.45 2.27
CA LYS A 213 -25.18 1.80 1.82
C LYS A 213 -24.92 1.86 0.32
N ASN A 214 -24.26 0.84 -0.24
CA ASN A 214 -24.03 0.66 -1.67
C ASN A 214 -23.42 -0.74 -1.93
N HIS A 215 -23.28 -1.10 -3.21
CA HIS A 215 -22.76 -2.41 -3.63
C HIS A 215 -21.32 -2.69 -3.18
N PHE A 216 -20.46 -1.66 -3.10
CA PHE A 216 -19.10 -1.83 -2.58
C PHE A 216 -19.14 -2.20 -1.09
N CYS A 217 -19.92 -1.48 -0.29
CA CYS A 217 -20.06 -1.75 1.13
C CYS A 217 -20.59 -3.17 1.42
N ASP A 218 -21.64 -3.60 0.72
CA ASP A 218 -22.20 -4.95 0.88
C ASP A 218 -21.20 -6.03 0.45
N TYR A 219 -20.44 -5.78 -0.62
CA TYR A 219 -19.35 -6.66 -1.05
C TYR A 219 -18.27 -6.78 0.02
N MET A 220 -17.83 -5.66 0.60
CA MET A 220 -16.79 -5.63 1.61
C MET A 220 -17.20 -6.37 2.88
N ILE A 221 -18.45 -6.21 3.36
CA ILE A 221 -18.95 -6.99 4.50
C ILE A 221 -18.89 -8.49 4.21
N ALA A 222 -19.45 -8.92 3.06
CA ALA A 222 -19.49 -10.33 2.70
C ALA A 222 -18.07 -10.94 2.58
N ARG A 223 -17.15 -10.23 1.94
CA ARG A 223 -15.75 -10.66 1.81
C ARG A 223 -15.04 -10.72 3.15
N THR A 224 -15.28 -9.73 4.02
CA THR A 224 -14.69 -9.69 5.38
C THR A 224 -15.15 -10.85 6.24
N GLU A 225 -16.44 -11.18 6.19
CA GLU A 225 -16.98 -12.34 6.88
C GLU A 225 -16.44 -13.68 6.35
N GLU A 226 -16.24 -13.80 5.04
CA GLU A 226 -15.66 -14.99 4.42
C GLU A 226 -14.23 -15.21 4.92
N GLU A 227 -13.38 -14.19 4.81
CA GLU A 227 -12.00 -14.28 5.28
C GLU A 227 -11.92 -14.52 6.78
N ALA A 228 -12.82 -13.90 7.58
CA ALA A 228 -12.91 -14.14 9.03
C ALA A 228 -13.19 -15.59 9.39
N LYS A 229 -13.94 -16.33 8.57
CA LYS A 229 -14.16 -17.77 8.76
C LYS A 229 -12.89 -18.58 8.47
N ILE A 230 -12.07 -18.14 7.52
CA ILE A 230 -10.83 -18.82 7.12
C ILE A 230 -9.74 -18.59 8.19
N THR A 231 -9.51 -17.34 8.58
CA THR A 231 -8.35 -17.00 9.44
C THR A 231 -8.66 -17.07 10.94
N ASN A 232 -9.93 -16.94 11.36
CA ASN A 232 -10.33 -16.98 12.77
C ASN A 232 -11.08 -18.27 13.13
N LEU A 233 -10.37 -19.39 13.00
CA LEU A 233 -10.88 -20.75 13.25
C LEU A 233 -11.41 -20.95 14.68
N LYS A 234 -10.97 -20.15 15.66
CA LYS A 234 -11.26 -20.40 17.07
C LYS A 234 -12.73 -20.20 17.49
N ASN A 235 -13.60 -19.65 16.65
CA ASN A 235 -15.04 -19.52 16.92
C ASN A 235 -15.92 -19.73 15.66
N GLY A 236 -15.42 -20.44 14.66
CA GLY A 236 -16.10 -20.59 13.36
C GLY A 236 -16.34 -19.24 12.65
N GLY A 237 -15.47 -18.24 12.87
CA GLY A 237 -15.58 -16.91 12.28
C GLY A 237 -16.76 -16.06 12.75
N LYS A 238 -17.45 -16.42 13.84
CA LYS A 238 -18.66 -15.68 14.29
C LYS A 238 -18.39 -14.36 15.00
N VAL A 239 -17.24 -14.25 15.67
CA VAL A 239 -16.81 -13.05 16.39
C VAL A 239 -15.38 -12.77 16.00
N TRP A 240 -15.14 -11.58 15.46
CA TRP A 240 -13.83 -11.18 14.96
C TRP A 240 -13.69 -9.66 15.01
N SER A 241 -12.43 -9.25 15.17
CA SER A 241 -11.95 -7.90 14.89
C SER A 241 -10.83 -8.04 13.86
N ARG A 242 -10.66 -7.05 13.00
CA ARG A 242 -9.55 -6.98 12.05
C ARG A 242 -8.95 -5.59 12.04
N ALA A 243 -7.63 -5.55 11.99
CA ALA A 243 -6.95 -4.31 11.67
C ALA A 243 -7.20 -3.97 10.18
N LEU A 244 -7.27 -2.68 9.87
CA LEU A 244 -7.38 -2.17 8.50
C LEU A 244 -6.08 -1.42 8.18
N TRP A 245 -4.97 -2.16 8.10
CA TRP A 245 -3.64 -1.56 8.06
C TRP A 245 -3.46 -0.67 6.83
N ASP A 246 -3.93 -1.12 5.66
CA ASP A 246 -3.69 -0.43 4.39
C ASP A 246 -4.40 0.92 4.26
N VAL A 247 -5.43 1.15 5.09
CA VAL A 247 -6.14 2.44 5.16
C VAL A 247 -5.26 3.51 5.83
N VAL A 248 -4.30 3.10 6.66
CA VAL A 248 -3.51 4.00 7.49
C VAL A 248 -2.59 4.91 6.66
N PRO A 249 -1.82 4.41 5.66
CA PRO A 249 -1.07 5.27 4.76
C PRO A 249 -1.93 6.33 4.05
N ILE A 250 -3.17 5.98 3.66
CA ILE A 250 -4.12 6.94 3.08
C ILE A 250 -4.50 8.00 4.12
N GLY A 251 -4.83 7.57 5.35
CA GLY A 251 -5.19 8.44 6.46
C GLY A 251 -4.10 9.45 6.84
N TRP A 252 -2.82 9.06 6.75
CA TRP A 252 -1.70 9.97 7.03
C TRP A 252 -1.67 11.16 6.05
N LEU A 253 -1.94 10.92 4.76
CA LEU A 253 -1.99 11.99 3.77
C LEU A 253 -3.25 12.87 3.87
N LEU A 254 -4.32 12.39 4.52
CA LEU A 254 -5.55 13.18 4.70
C LEU A 254 -5.41 14.27 5.76
N GLY A 255 -4.56 14.08 6.78
CA GLY A 255 -4.23 15.14 7.73
C GLY A 255 -3.74 14.67 9.09
N GLU A 256 -3.28 15.65 9.89
CA GLU A 256 -2.69 15.44 11.23
C GLU A 256 -3.68 14.95 12.28
N GLU A 257 -4.98 15.23 12.11
CA GLU A 257 -6.02 14.83 13.07
C GLU A 257 -6.12 13.30 13.25
N PHE A 258 -5.65 12.54 12.27
CA PHE A 258 -5.76 11.08 12.27
C PHE A 258 -4.59 10.37 12.97
N MET A 259 -3.36 10.91 12.88
CA MET A 259 -2.15 10.16 13.22
C MET A 259 -1.03 11.05 13.72
N LYS A 260 -0.25 10.52 14.67
CA LYS A 260 1.03 11.09 15.10
C LYS A 260 2.17 10.33 14.44
N ASP A 261 3.24 11.03 14.11
CA ASP A 261 4.47 10.46 13.56
C ASP A 261 5.70 10.96 14.33
N LYS A 262 6.86 10.37 14.04
CA LYS A 262 8.15 10.78 14.58
C LYS A 262 9.26 10.48 13.58
N LEU A 263 10.28 11.32 13.56
CA LEU A 263 11.50 11.06 12.80
C LEU A 263 12.40 10.09 13.56
N VAL A 264 12.94 9.11 12.85
CA VAL A 264 13.88 8.12 13.34
C VAL A 264 14.96 7.89 12.27
N ASN A 265 16.13 7.42 12.69
CA ASN A 265 17.12 6.94 11.71
C ASN A 265 16.61 5.64 11.09
N SER A 266 16.82 5.47 9.79
CA SER A 266 16.52 4.21 9.11
C SER A 266 17.34 3.08 9.74
N PRO A 267 16.73 1.92 10.06
CA PRO A 267 17.47 0.77 10.53
C PRO A 267 18.24 0.12 9.37
N ILE A 268 19.37 -0.51 9.69
CA ILE A 268 20.17 -1.27 8.72
C ILE A 268 19.63 -2.71 8.65
N MET A 269 19.36 -3.25 7.45
CA MET A 269 18.84 -4.62 7.21
C MET A 269 19.79 -5.58 6.49
#